data_AF-A0A7J3EG43-F1
#
_entry.id   AF-A0A7J3EG43-F1
#
_cell.length_a   1.000
_cell.length_b   1.000
_cell.length_c   1.000
_cell.angle_alpha   90.00
_cell.angle_beta   90.00
_cell.angle_gamma   90.00
#
_symmetry.space_group_name_H-M   'P 1'
#
loop_
_entity.id
_entity.type
_entity.pdbx_description
1 polymer ?
#
loop_
_entity_poly.entity_id
_entity_poly.type
_entity_poly.pdbx_seq_one_letter_code
_entity_poly.pdbx_strand_id
1 'polypeptide(L)' 'TCPLCSGSMASYEGRLMKCGKCSTVTDRDVVAVLNLQMRGEGFPQRALYELIERDGLGRK' A
#
# COMPACT_ATOMS: atom_id res chain seq x y z
N THR A 1 7.17 -1.21 6.05
CA THR A 1 8.57 -1.45 5.64
C THR A 1 8.83 -0.78 4.32
N CYS A 2 10.04 -0.27 4.06
CA CYS A 2 10.35 0.34 2.77
C CYS A 2 10.38 -0.75 1.69
N PRO A 3 9.59 -0.63 0.61
CA PRO A 3 9.52 -1.65 -0.43
C PRO A 3 10.80 -1.77 -1.26
N LEU A 4 11.70 -0.78 -1.23
CA LEU A 4 12.92 -0.77 -2.03
C LEU A 4 14.15 -1.33 -1.29
N CYS A 5 14.26 -1.07 0.01
CA CYS A 5 15.49 -1.39 0.76
C CYS A 5 15.23 -2.11 2.10
N SER A 6 13.99 -2.50 2.35
CA SER A 6 13.51 -3.14 3.58
C SER A 6 13.75 -2.34 4.87
N GLY A 7 14.05 -1.03 4.74
CA GLY A 7 14.30 -0.14 5.88
C GLY A 7 13.02 0.32 6.56
N SER A 8 13.17 0.90 7.76
CA SER A 8 12.05 1.52 8.48
C SER A 8 11.54 2.76 7.75
N MET A 9 10.22 2.92 7.74
CA MET A 9 9.54 4.10 7.23
C MET A 9 8.90 4.87 8.39
N ALA A 10 8.99 6.19 8.35
CA ALA A 10 8.39 7.09 9.32
C ALA A 10 7.36 7.99 8.61
N SER A 11 6.36 8.45 9.35
CA SER A 11 5.47 9.52 8.89
C SER A 11 6.30 10.74 8.55
N TYR A 12 6.01 11.36 7.41
CA TYR A 12 6.73 12.55 6.97
C TYR A 12 5.79 13.75 6.88
N GLU A 13 4.77 13.72 6.02
CA GLU A 13 3.80 14.81 5.87
C GLU A 13 2.44 14.27 5.42
N GLY A 14 1.36 14.56 6.14
CA GLY A 14 0.02 14.07 5.80
C GLY A 14 -0.02 12.55 5.64
N ARG A 15 -0.28 12.07 4.42
CA ARG A 15 -0.30 10.64 4.06
C ARG A 15 1.06 10.09 3.61
N LEU A 16 2.08 10.94 3.47
CA LEU A 16 3.41 10.54 3.00
C LEU A 16 4.24 9.89 4.12
N MET A 17 4.99 8.87 3.72
CA MET A 17 5.94 8.13 4.54
C MET A 17 7.33 8.28 3.92
N LYS A 18 8.36 8.47 4.74
CA LYS A 18 9.77 8.57 4.31
C LYS A 18 10.60 7.43 4.89
N CYS A 19 11.43 6.80 4.06
CA CYS A 19 12.41 5.83 4.53
C CYS A 19 13.65 6.53 5.10
N GLY A 20 14.06 6.17 6.31
CA GLY A 20 15.28 6.71 6.92
C GLY A 20 16.59 6.20 6.30
N LYS A 21 16.53 5.12 5.49
CA LYS A 21 17.71 4.49 4.88
C LYS A 21 17.98 4.96 3.44
N CYS A 22 16.98 4.88 2.56
CA CYS A 22 17.13 5.24 1.14
C CYS A 22 16.44 6.56 0.76
N SER A 23 15.88 7.29 1.73
CA SER A 23 15.20 8.58 1.53
C SER A 23 13.97 8.57 0.62
N THR A 24 13.48 7.40 0.20
CA THR A 24 12.24 7.27 -0.57
C THR A 24 11.05 7.86 0.19
N VAL A 25 10.30 8.72 -0.48
CA VAL A 25 9.03 9.29 -0.01
C VAL A 25 7.90 8.74 -0.86
N THR A 26 6.84 8.23 -0.24
CA THR A 26 5.68 7.71 -0.96
C THR A 26 4.44 7.69 -0.06
N ASP A 27 3.26 7.51 -0.64
CA ASP A 27 1.99 7.45 0.08
C ASP A 27 1.87 6.18 0.95
N ARG A 28 1.27 6.32 2.13
CA ARG A 28 1.09 5.23 3.10
C ARG A 28 0.31 4.05 2.55
N ASP A 29 -0.74 4.28 1.75
CA ASP A 29 -1.60 3.22 1.23
C ASP A 29 -0.86 2.43 0.14
N VAL A 30 -0.05 3.12 -0.69
CA VAL A 30 0.84 2.49 -1.67
C VAL A 30 1.87 1.61 -0.97
N VAL A 31 2.49 2.10 0.11
CA VAL A 31 3.43 1.30 0.92
C VAL A 31 2.77 0.08 1.51
N ALA A 32 1.54 0.20 2.01
CA ALA A 32 0.79 -0.92 2.58
C ALA A 32 0.54 -2.00 1.53
N VAL A 33 0.02 -1.63 0.36
CA VAL A 33 -0.25 -2.57 -0.74
C VAL A 33 1.03 -3.27 -1.20
N LEU A 34 2.12 -2.53 -1.43
CA LEU A 34 3.40 -3.11 -1.84
C LEU A 34 3.93 -4.11 -0.80
N ASN A 35 3.84 -3.78 0.49
CA ASN A 35 4.28 -4.70 1.54
C ASN A 35 3.43 -5.96 1.63
N LEU A 36 2.11 -5.87 1.41
CA LEU A 36 1.23 -7.04 1.37
C LEU A 36 1.61 -7.94 0.18
N GLN A 37 1.75 -7.36 -1.01
CA GLN A 37 2.16 -8.10 -2.21
C GLN A 37 3.51 -8.79 -2.02
N MET A 38 4.50 -8.11 -1.42
CA MET A 38 5.82 -8.67 -1.13
C MET A 38 5.76 -9.83 -0.11
N ARG A 39 4.79 -9.84 0.80
CA ARG A 39 4.56 -10.95 1.73
C ARG A 39 3.87 -12.16 1.08
N GLY A 40 3.46 -12.04 -0.18
CA GLY A 40 2.59 -13.01 -0.83
C GLY A 40 1.17 -12.97 -0.29
N GLU A 41 0.83 -11.96 0.53
CA GLU A 41 -0.55 -11.67 0.88
C GLU A 41 -1.16 -11.03 -0.37
N GLY A 42 -2.11 -11.74 -0.99
CA GLY A 42 -2.82 -11.24 -2.16
C GLY A 42 -3.52 -9.91 -1.89
N PHE A 43 -4.19 -9.37 -2.91
CA PHE A 43 -4.97 -8.15 -2.71
C PHE A 43 -6.03 -8.38 -1.61
N PRO A 44 -6.23 -7.44 -0.67
CA PRO A 44 -7.27 -7.57 0.35
C PRO A 44 -8.63 -7.66 -0.35
N GLN A 45 -9.12 -8.90 -0.47
CA GLN A 45 -10.28 -9.26 -1.30
C GLN A 45 -11.50 -8.40 -0.91
N ARG A 46 -11.65 -8.09 0.38
CA ARG A 46 -12.73 -7.25 0.90
C ARG A 46 -12.71 -5.82 0.34
N ALA A 47 -11.54 -5.17 0.29
CA ALA A 47 -11.42 -3.82 -0.27
C ALA A 47 -11.67 -3.82 -1.79
N LEU A 48 -11.28 -4.88 -2.49
CA LEU A 48 -11.61 -5.07 -3.90
C LEU A 48 -13.12 -5.28 -4.09
N TYR A 49 -13.76 -6.10 -3.26
CA TYR A 49 -15.21 -6.30 -3.29
C TYR A 49 -15.97 -5.00 -3.03
N GLU A 50 -15.58 -4.22 -2.01
CA GLU A 50 -16.19 -2.93 -1.71
C GLU A 50 -16.05 -1.93 -2.88
N LEU A 51 -14.90 -1.93 -3.57
CA LEU A 51 -14.70 -1.13 -4.79
C LEU A 51 -15.58 -1.61 -5.95
N ILE A 52 -15.65 -2.93 -6.18
CA ILE A 52 -16.48 -3.53 -7.23
C ILE A 52 -17.97 -3.23 -6.98
N GLU A 53 -18.44 -3.33 -5.74
CA GLU A 53 -19.82 -3.00 -5.35
C GLU A 53 -20.11 -1.52 -5.53
N ARG A 54 -19.23 -0.64 -5.02
CA ARG A 54 -19.38 0.82 -5.14
C ARG A 54 -19.43 1.28 -6.60
N ASP A 55 -18.53 0.72 -7.42
CA ASP A 55 -18.34 1.17 -8.81
C ASP A 55 -19.18 0.35 -9.80
N GLY A 56 -19.99 -0.60 -9.31
CA GLY A 56 -20.89 -1.42 -10.14
C GLY A 56 -20.17 -2.29 -11.18
N LEU A 57 -18.92 -2.66 -10.91
CA LEU A 57 -18.04 -3.38 -11.84
C LEU A 57 -18.23 -4.92 -11.82
N GLY A 58 -19.20 -5.40 -11.05
CA GLY A 58 -19.56 -6.83 -11.01
C GLY A 58 -20.16 -7.27 -12.36
N ARG A 59 -19.63 -8.36 -12.94
CA ARG A 59 -20.23 -8.97 -14.13
C ARG A 59 -21.66 -9.42 -13.79
N LYS A 60 -22.64 -8.99 -14.60
CA LYS A 60 -24.01 -9.52 -14.61
C LYS A 60 -24.03 -11.00 -14.98
#